data_AF-A0A9Q0KSY3-F1
#
_entry.id   AF-A0A9Q0KSY3-F1
#
_cell.length_a   1.000
_cell.length_b   1.000
_cell.length_c   1.000
_cell.angle_alpha   90.00
_cell.angle_beta   90.00
_cell.angle_gamma   90.00
#
_symmetry.space_group_name_H-M   'P 1'
#
loop_
_entity.id
_entity.type
_entity.pdbx_description
1 polymer ?
#
loop_
_entity_poly.entity_id
_entity_poly.type
_entity_poly.pdbx_seq_one_letter_code
_entity_poly.pdbx_strand_id
1 'polypeptide(L)'
;MVVDSIVNLYSPTLPQCLRIADLGCSSGPTPFSDIIDAVEETCRRLNRRAPEFQIFLNDLPSNDFNTIFKFLPAFYEKLKKEKGEEFGPCLVTGLPGSFYERLFPSNSLDFIHSSYSLHWLSQLLASLREQI
;
A
#
# COMPACT_ATOMS: atom_id res chain seq x y z
N MET A 1 3.52 10.92 -10.36
CA MET A 1 4.00 11.16 -8.97
C MET A 1 4.20 9.87 -8.18
N VAL A 2 3.15 9.11 -7.83
CA VAL A 2 3.31 7.86 -7.03
C VAL A 2 4.07 6.78 -7.80
N VAL A 3 3.66 6.50 -9.04
CA VAL A 3 4.33 5.57 -9.96
C VAL A 3 5.80 5.94 -10.16
N ASP A 4 6.10 7.20 -10.48
CA ASP A 4 7.50 7.63 -10.69
C ASP A 4 8.33 7.47 -9.41
N SER A 5 7.74 7.73 -8.24
CA SER A 5 8.43 7.61 -6.95
C SER A 5 8.80 6.16 -6.67
N ILE A 6 7.88 5.21 -6.90
CA ILE A 6 8.19 3.80 -6.65
C ILE A 6 9.19 3.24 -7.66
N VAL A 7 9.11 3.65 -8.94
CA VAL A 7 10.09 3.23 -9.96
C VAL A 7 11.49 3.74 -9.62
N ASN A 8 11.61 4.99 -9.20
CA ASN A 8 12.88 5.59 -8.78
C ASN A 8 13.47 4.91 -7.54
N LEU A 9 12.63 4.47 -6.61
CA LEU A 9 13.05 3.72 -5.43
C LEU A 9 13.46 2.28 -5.78
N TYR A 10 12.65 1.61 -6.60
CA TYR A 10 12.79 0.19 -6.91
C TYR A 10 14.01 -0.08 -7.81
N SER A 11 14.24 0.75 -8.83
CA SER A 11 15.31 0.54 -9.82
C SER A 11 16.72 0.36 -9.23
N PRO A 12 17.17 1.13 -8.22
CA PRO A 12 18.50 0.94 -7.63
C PRO A 12 18.56 -0.18 -6.57
N THR A 13 17.44 -0.52 -5.93
CA THR A 13 17.41 -1.45 -4.78
C THR A 13 17.09 -2.88 -5.17
N LEU A 14 16.25 -3.06 -6.19
CA LEU A 14 15.81 -4.35 -6.76
C LEU A 14 15.52 -5.43 -5.69
N PRO A 15 14.72 -5.12 -4.65
CA PRO A 15 14.44 -6.07 -3.58
C PRO A 15 13.71 -7.31 -4.12
N GLN A 16 13.94 -8.46 -3.50
CA GLN A 16 13.20 -9.69 -3.83
C GLN A 16 11.73 -9.64 -3.37
N CYS A 17 11.45 -8.88 -2.31
CA CYS A 17 10.12 -8.62 -1.78
C CYS A 17 9.97 -7.12 -1.54
N LEU A 18 9.00 -6.50 -2.19
CA LEU A 18 8.69 -5.08 -2.11
C LEU A 18 7.54 -4.87 -1.10
N ARG A 19 7.87 -4.24 0.03
CA ARG A 19 6.96 -3.99 1.16
C ARG A 19 6.40 -2.58 1.09
N ILE A 20 5.09 -2.49 0.89
CA ILE A 20 4.39 -1.24 0.62
C ILE A 20 3.33 -1.02 1.70
N ALA A 21 3.24 0.18 2.26
CA ALA A 21 2.13 0.56 3.13
C ALA A 21 1.29 1.70 2.52
N ASP A 22 -0.03 1.59 2.60
CA ASP A 22 -0.97 2.66 2.33
C ASP A 22 -1.59 3.15 3.65
N LEU A 23 -1.31 4.40 4.02
CA LEU A 23 -1.71 4.99 5.29
C LEU A 23 -2.97 5.84 5.13
N GLY A 24 -4.07 5.36 5.71
CA GLY A 24 -5.43 5.86 5.51
C GLY A 24 -6.03 5.32 4.22
N CYS A 25 -6.12 4.00 4.09
CA CYS A 25 -6.55 3.31 2.87
C CYS A 25 -8.06 3.44 2.57
N SER A 26 -8.87 3.90 3.54
CA SER A 26 -10.32 3.86 3.47
C SER A 26 -10.84 2.44 3.16
N SER A 27 -12.02 2.32 2.56
CA SER A 27 -12.66 1.04 2.20
C SER A 27 -12.85 0.88 0.67
N GLY A 28 -12.26 1.77 -0.13
CA GLY A 28 -12.41 1.80 -1.59
C GLY A 28 -11.33 1.01 -2.34
N PRO A 29 -11.43 0.94 -3.69
CA PRO A 29 -10.39 0.37 -4.52
C PRO A 29 -9.07 1.12 -4.31
N THR A 30 -8.06 0.40 -3.86
CA THR A 30 -6.73 0.93 -3.55
C THR A 30 -5.86 1.01 -4.80
N PRO A 31 -4.93 1.98 -4.90
CA PRO A 31 -4.12 2.23 -6.10
C PRO A 31 -2.98 1.20 -6.34
N PHE A 32 -3.06 -0.01 -5.79
CA PHE A 32 -1.96 -0.99 -5.91
C PHE A 32 -1.80 -1.55 -7.31
N SER A 33 -2.85 -1.61 -8.14
CA SER A 33 -2.71 -2.05 -9.52
C SER A 33 -1.68 -1.19 -10.27
N ASP A 34 -1.79 0.14 -10.17
CA ASP A 34 -0.87 1.06 -10.84
C ASP A 34 0.58 0.90 -10.35
N ILE A 35 0.74 0.64 -9.04
CA ILE A 35 2.06 0.40 -8.43
C ILE A 35 2.66 -0.93 -8.92
N ILE A 36 1.87 -2.00 -8.92
CA ILE A 36 2.29 -3.33 -9.40
C ILE A 36 2.69 -3.24 -10.88
N ASP A 37 1.85 -2.58 -11.69
CA ASP A 37 2.07 -2.41 -13.12
C ASP A 37 3.38 -1.66 -13.41
N ALA A 38 3.64 -0.58 -12.68
CA ALA A 38 4.86 0.20 -12.82
C ALA A 38 6.13 -0.59 -12.46
N VAL A 39 6.08 -1.36 -11.37
CA VAL A 39 7.22 -2.18 -10.92
C VAL A 39 7.47 -3.33 -11.91
N GLU A 40 6.40 -3.98 -12.39
CA GLU A 40 6.51 -5.05 -13.38
C GLU A 40 7.07 -4.53 -14.72
N GLU A 41 6.57 -3.39 -15.20
CA GLU A 41 7.11 -2.76 -16.42
C GLU A 41 8.60 -2.44 -16.27
N THR A 42 9.01 -1.96 -15.10
CA THR A 42 10.41 -1.71 -14.78
C THR A 42 11.21 -3.02 -14.79
N CYS A 43 10.70 -4.10 -14.19
CA CYS A 43 11.34 -5.41 -14.21
C CYS A 43 11.52 -5.96 -15.63
N ARG A 44 10.47 -5.85 -16.47
CA ARG A 44 10.51 -6.27 -17.88
C ARG A 44 11.58 -5.49 -18.66
N ARG A 45 11.68 -4.17 -18.46
CA ARG A 45 12.73 -3.34 -19.08
C ARG A 45 14.14 -3.74 -18.64
N LEU A 46 14.28 -4.21 -17.40
CA LEU A 46 15.55 -4.68 -16.84
C LEU A 46 15.82 -6.17 -17.12
N ASN A 47 14.94 -6.86 -17.85
CA ASN A 47 14.98 -8.31 -18.09
C ASN A 47 15.05 -9.12 -16.79
N ARG A 48 14.21 -8.76 -15.81
CA ARG A 48 14.13 -9.40 -14.49
C ARG A 48 12.71 -9.88 -14.21
N ARG A 49 12.60 -10.86 -13.32
CA ARG A 49 11.32 -11.27 -12.74
C ARG A 49 10.81 -10.19 -11.78
N ALA A 50 9.49 -10.01 -11.72
CA ALA A 50 8.83 -9.17 -10.73
C ALA A 50 9.12 -9.66 -9.29
N PRO A 51 9.20 -8.75 -8.31
CA PRO A 51 9.38 -9.12 -6.91
C PRO A 51 8.10 -9.71 -6.32
N GLU A 52 8.20 -10.28 -5.13
CA GLU A 52 7.02 -10.50 -4.29
C GLU A 52 6.48 -9.15 -3.81
N PHE A 53 5.17 -9.00 -3.72
CA PHE A 53 4.52 -7.80 -3.20
C PHE A 53 3.93 -8.10 -1.83
N GLN A 54 4.30 -7.30 -0.82
CA GLN A 54 3.66 -7.31 0.49
C GLN A 54 3.05 -5.95 0.76
N ILE A 55 1.72 -5.89 0.72
CA ILE A 55 0.94 -4.66 0.80
C ILE A 55 0.25 -4.60 2.16
N PHE A 56 0.45 -3.50 2.88
CA PHE A 56 -0.17 -3.21 4.15
C PHE A 56 -1.20 -2.09 3.99
N LEU A 57 -2.45 -2.37 4.36
CA LEU A 57 -3.56 -1.42 4.35
C LEU A 57 -3.76 -0.92 5.76
N ASN A 58 -3.37 0.31 6.03
CA ASN A 58 -3.60 0.91 7.33
C ASN A 58 -4.77 1.88 7.27
N ASP A 59 -5.62 1.78 8.27
CA ASP A 59 -6.63 2.78 8.61
C ASP A 59 -7.00 2.62 10.09
N LEU A 60 -7.83 3.51 10.61
CA LEU A 60 -8.38 3.40 11.96
C LEU A 60 -9.13 2.07 12.15
N PRO A 61 -9.19 1.52 13.37
CA PRO A 61 -9.96 0.30 13.66
C PRO A 61 -11.45 0.38 13.28
N SER A 62 -11.99 1.60 13.15
CA SER A 62 -13.36 1.86 12.72
C SER A 62 -13.59 1.75 11.21
N ASN A 63 -12.54 1.61 10.40
CA ASN A 63 -12.65 1.43 8.96
C ASN A 63 -13.24 0.06 8.60
N ASP A 64 -13.93 -0.01 7.46
CA ASP A 64 -14.56 -1.25 7.00
C ASP A 64 -13.58 -2.14 6.19
N PHE A 65 -12.63 -2.74 6.91
CA PHE A 65 -11.71 -3.72 6.34
C PHE A 65 -12.43 -4.94 5.74
N ASN A 66 -13.65 -5.27 6.20
CA ASN A 66 -14.40 -6.40 5.66
C ASN A 66 -14.77 -6.17 4.20
N THR A 67 -15.14 -4.94 3.84
CA THR A 67 -15.41 -4.57 2.46
C THR A 67 -14.16 -4.78 1.60
N ILE A 68 -12.98 -4.34 2.07
CA ILE A 68 -11.72 -4.57 1.36
C ILE A 68 -11.42 -6.06 1.17
N PHE A 69 -11.52 -6.85 2.24
CA PHE A 69 -11.21 -8.28 2.19
C PHE A 69 -12.18 -9.07 1.31
N LYS A 70 -13.45 -8.63 1.18
CA LYS A 70 -14.40 -9.21 0.22
C LYS A 70 -13.99 -8.95 -1.24
N PHE A 71 -13.28 -7.87 -1.54
CA PHE A 71 -12.80 -7.56 -2.89
C PHE A 71 -11.49 -8.27 -3.26
N LEU A 72 -10.70 -8.72 -2.27
CA LEU A 72 -9.40 -9.35 -2.53
C LEU A 72 -9.44 -10.56 -3.49
N PRO A 73 -10.39 -11.50 -3.40
CA PRO A 73 -10.45 -12.61 -4.35
C PRO A 73 -10.55 -12.15 -5.80
N ALA A 74 -11.42 -11.17 -6.09
CA ALA A 74 -11.58 -10.63 -7.44
C ALA A 74 -10.34 -9.86 -7.90
N PHE A 75 -9.66 -9.16 -6.98
CA PHE A 75 -8.39 -8.50 -7.24
C PHE A 75 -7.30 -9.51 -7.64
N TYR A 76 -7.16 -10.62 -6.90
CA TYR A 76 -6.19 -11.66 -7.22
C TYR A 76 -6.47 -12.37 -8.54
N GLU A 77 -7.73 -12.69 -8.83
CA GLU A 77 -8.13 -13.24 -10.13
C GLU A 77 -7.81 -12.30 -11.28
N LYS A 78 -8.04 -10.98 -11.11
CA LYS A 78 -7.67 -9.97 -12.09
C LYS A 78 -6.16 -9.94 -12.30
N LEU A 79 -5.36 -9.88 -11.23
CA LEU A 79 -3.90 -9.92 -11.32
C LEU A 79 -3.41 -11.17 -12.06
N LYS A 80 -3.94 -12.35 -11.70
CA LYS A 80 -3.57 -13.61 -12.34
C LYS A 80 -3.90 -13.61 -13.85
N LYS A 81 -5.07 -13.09 -14.22
CA LYS A 81 -5.51 -13.01 -15.62
C LYS A 81 -4.66 -12.03 -16.44
N GLU A 82 -4.29 -10.89 -15.87
CA GLU A 82 -3.57 -9.83 -16.57
C GLU A 82 -2.06 -10.09 -16.64
N LYS A 83 -1.49 -10.69 -15.59
CA LYS A 83 -0.04 -10.86 -15.42
C LYS A 83 0.46 -12.28 -15.67
N GLY A 84 -0.46 -13.24 -15.80
CA GLY A 84 -0.16 -14.65 -16.00
C GLY A 84 0.30 -15.37 -14.73
N GLU A 85 0.56 -16.68 -14.86
CA GLU A 85 0.97 -17.57 -13.77
C GLU A 85 2.40 -17.27 -13.24
N GLU A 86 3.20 -16.49 -13.99
CA GLU A 86 4.58 -16.16 -13.60
C GLU A 86 4.69 -14.96 -12.64
N PHE A 87 3.58 -14.22 -12.46
CA PHE A 87 3.50 -13.07 -11.56
C PHE A 87 3.90 -13.44 -10.14
N GLY A 88 4.72 -12.58 -9.51
CA GLY A 88 5.19 -12.79 -8.14
C GLY A 88 4.02 -12.82 -7.14
N PRO A 89 4.14 -13.56 -6.02
CA PRO A 89 3.08 -13.59 -5.01
C PRO A 89 2.78 -12.18 -4.50
N CYS A 90 1.50 -11.86 -4.38
CA CYS A 90 1.00 -10.59 -3.84
C CYS A 90 0.19 -10.85 -2.58
N LEU A 91 0.65 -10.34 -1.44
CA LEU A 91 0.03 -10.52 -0.14
C LEU A 91 -0.52 -9.19 0.35
N VAL A 92 -1.81 -9.15 0.69
CA VAL A 92 -2.46 -7.95 1.23
C VAL A 92 -2.81 -8.21 2.70
N THR A 93 -2.40 -7.30 3.58
CA THR A 93 -2.61 -7.36 5.03
C THR A 93 -3.33 -6.10 5.49
N GLY A 94 -4.41 -6.25 6.26
CA GLY A 94 -5.02 -5.11 6.96
C GLY A 94 -4.32 -4.84 8.29
N LEU A 95 -4.11 -3.56 8.61
CA LEU A 95 -3.41 -3.09 9.80
C LEU A 95 -4.24 -2.01 10.51
N PRO A 96 -5.17 -2.40 11.40
CA PRO A 96 -6.00 -1.44 12.12
C PRO A 96 -5.16 -0.65 13.14
N GLY A 97 -5.17 0.67 13.05
CA GLY A 97 -4.44 1.55 13.96
C GLY A 97 -4.28 2.97 13.42
N SER A 98 -4.02 3.92 14.31
CA SER A 98 -3.68 5.28 13.91
C SER A 98 -2.26 5.33 13.33
N PHE A 99 -2.08 5.89 12.14
CA PHE A 99 -0.75 6.15 11.58
C PHE A 99 0.01 7.29 12.26
N TYR A 100 -0.60 7.98 13.23
CA TYR A 100 0.12 8.88 14.13
C TYR A 100 0.93 8.15 15.21
N GLU A 101 0.73 6.83 15.34
CA GLU A 101 1.48 5.94 16.24
C GLU A 101 2.36 4.98 15.45
N ARG A 102 3.21 4.22 16.14
CA ARG A 102 4.05 3.19 15.50
C ARG A 102 3.19 2.03 15.02
N LEU A 103 3.21 1.79 13.71
CA LEU A 103 2.53 0.67 13.05
C LEU A 103 3.47 -0.48 12.65
N PHE A 104 4.75 -0.18 12.39
CA PHE A 104 5.71 -1.13 11.83
C PHE A 104 7.02 -1.18 12.64
N PRO A 105 7.75 -2.31 12.60
CA PRO A 105 9.14 -2.37 13.03
C PRO A 105 10.02 -1.37 12.26
N SER A 106 11.16 -1.02 12.85
CA SER A 106 12.13 -0.17 12.15
C SER A 106 12.70 -0.89 10.93
N ASN A 107 12.88 -0.17 9.81
CA ASN A 107 13.46 -0.66 8.56
C ASN A 107 12.73 -1.86 7.92
N SER A 108 11.40 -1.97 8.10
CA SER A 108 10.61 -3.08 7.57
C SER A 108 9.76 -2.75 6.34
N LEU A 109 9.76 -1.51 5.87
CA LEU A 109 9.00 -1.06 4.70
C LEU A 109 9.94 -0.46 3.68
N ASP A 110 9.64 -0.68 2.40
CA ASP A 110 10.37 -0.11 1.28
C ASP A 110 9.69 1.19 0.82
N PHE A 111 8.36 1.18 0.71
CA PHE A 111 7.58 2.31 0.21
C PHE A 111 6.36 2.60 1.07
N ILE A 112 6.07 3.89 1.29
CA ILE A 112 4.91 4.34 2.05
C ILE A 112 4.14 5.35 1.19
N HIS A 113 2.84 5.11 1.05
CA HIS A 113 1.90 5.98 0.37
C HIS A 113 0.87 6.51 1.37
N SER A 114 0.46 7.76 1.20
CA SER A 114 -0.70 8.33 1.89
C SER A 114 -1.30 9.42 1.00
N SER A 115 -2.60 9.34 0.76
CA SER A 115 -3.33 10.28 -0.09
C SER A 115 -4.60 10.72 0.60
N TYR A 116 -4.79 12.03 0.73
CA TYR A 116 -5.95 12.62 1.43
C TYR A 116 -6.17 12.13 2.87
N SER A 117 -5.12 11.69 3.57
CA SER A 117 -5.25 11.20 4.96
C SER A 117 -4.53 12.09 5.98
N LEU A 118 -3.41 12.71 5.62
CA LEU A 118 -2.58 13.51 6.52
C LEU A 118 -3.23 14.82 7.02
N HIS A 119 -4.32 15.27 6.39
CA HIS A 119 -5.02 16.48 6.84
C HIS A 119 -5.94 16.23 8.05
N TRP A 120 -6.23 14.96 8.38
CA TRP A 120 -7.03 14.59 9.53
C TRP A 120 -6.21 14.68 10.82
N LEU A 121 -6.54 15.60 11.71
CA LEU A 121 -5.86 15.73 13.00
C LEU A 121 -6.05 14.46 13.86
N SER A 122 -5.01 14.07 14.59
CA SER A 122 -5.09 12.95 15.55
C SER A 122 -6.10 13.21 16.67
N GLN A 123 -6.22 14.49 17.06
CA GLN A 123 -7.12 14.96 18.10
C GLN A 123 -7.48 16.43 17.87
N LEU A 124 -8.58 16.90 18.47
CA LEU A 124 -8.95 18.32 18.46
C LEU A 124 -7.86 19.17 19.13
N LEU A 125 -7.50 20.29 18.49
CA LEU A 125 -6.57 21.28 19.02
C LEU A 125 -7.00 21.75 20.41
N ALA A 126 -6.05 21.82 21.34
CA ALA A 126 -6.33 22.18 22.73
C ALA A 126 -7.06 23.53 22.85
N SER A 127 -6.72 24.51 22.01
CA SER A 127 -7.36 25.84 21.98
C SER A 127 -8.84 25.83 21.62
N LEU A 128 -9.31 24.80 20.90
CA LEU A 128 -10.72 24.62 20.55
C LEU A 128 -11.49 23.84 21.62
N ARG A 129 -10.79 23.15 22.52
CA ARG A 129 -11.40 22.44 23.66
C ARG A 129 -11.79 23.39 24.80
N GLU A 130 -11.13 24.54 24.91
CA GLU A 130 -11.42 25.56 25.93
C GLU A 130 -12.66 26.42 25.58
N GLN A 131 -13.28 26.20 24.42
CA GLN A 131 -14.43 26.97 23.92
C GLN A 131 -15.75 26.17 23.89
N ILE A 132 -15.77 24.95 24.46
CA ILE A 132 -16.93 24.06 24.57
C ILE A 132 -17.14 23.74 26.06
#